data_AF-A0A938GEM9-F1
#
_entry.id   AF-A0A938GEM9-F1
#
_cell.length_a   1.000
_cell.length_b   1.000
_cell.length_c   1.000
_cell.angle_alpha   90.00
_cell.angle_beta   90.00
_cell.angle_gamma   90.00
#
_symmetry.space_group_name_H-M   'P 1'
#
loop_
_entity.id
_entity.type
_entity.pdbx_description
1 polymer ?
#
loop_
_entity_poly.entity_id
_entity_poly.type
_entity_poly.pdbx_seq_one_letter_code
_entity_poly.pdbx_strand_id
1 'polypeptide(L)'
;MNLTVGRACPQRAESDVFHARRAARRDGLAALAGATPVAVELETATETAPLVLPDLKSATRTASFGATDALAALATDGSLLLSLVYRGSWGPIRVAIELNGFQVAGPADVRMLTGEVPWAANTLERPEAIKPLDKTVGVRDGKIELDVLPFTLLRVRIPAQQ
;
A
#
# COMPACT_ATOMS: atom_id res chain seq x y z
N MET A 1 -20.43 3.25 3.06
CA MET A 1 -19.48 2.13 3.22
C MET A 1 -18.12 2.78 3.31
N ASN A 2 -17.52 2.72 4.48
CA ASN A 2 -16.35 3.51 4.83
C ASN A 2 -15.27 2.54 5.31
N LEU A 3 -14.13 2.54 4.64
CA LEU A 3 -13.02 1.65 4.94
C LEU A 3 -12.06 2.34 5.92
N THR A 4 -11.91 1.84 7.16
CA THR A 4 -10.98 2.43 8.13
C THR A 4 -9.64 1.68 8.14
N VAL A 5 -8.52 2.41 8.18
CA VAL A 5 -7.16 1.84 8.19
C VAL A 5 -6.27 2.51 9.25
N GLY A 6 -5.59 1.75 10.14
CA GLY A 6 -4.78 2.28 11.26
C GLY A 6 -3.50 1.49 11.63
N ARG A 7 -2.63 2.01 12.52
CA ARG A 7 -1.25 1.52 12.80
C ARG A 7 -0.71 1.71 14.25
N ALA A 8 0.33 0.93 14.63
CA ALA A 8 1.30 1.17 15.73
C ALA A 8 2.78 1.28 15.24
N CYS A 9 3.70 1.85 16.03
CA CYS A 9 4.97 2.47 15.56
C CYS A 9 6.27 2.01 16.27
N PRO A 10 7.38 1.81 15.53
CA PRO A 10 8.75 2.22 15.93
C PRO A 10 9.54 2.95 14.80
N GLN A 11 10.81 3.34 15.03
CA GLN A 11 11.50 4.47 14.34
C GLN A 11 12.73 4.17 13.43
N ARG A 12 12.99 5.10 12.47
CA ARG A 12 14.26 5.65 11.88
C ARG A 12 14.89 5.12 10.56
N ALA A 13 15.29 6.10 9.73
CA ALA A 13 16.37 6.19 8.71
C ALA A 13 16.27 5.51 7.31
N GLU A 14 15.83 6.28 6.29
CA GLU A 14 16.61 6.80 5.11
C GLU A 14 17.39 5.88 4.13
N SER A 15 17.60 6.19 2.81
CA SER A 15 17.08 7.25 1.90
C SER A 15 17.36 7.02 0.37
N ASP A 16 16.33 7.24 -0.48
CA ASP A 16 16.32 7.61 -1.94
C ASP A 16 16.81 6.73 -3.13
N VAL A 17 15.93 6.57 -4.15
CA VAL A 17 16.13 6.86 -5.61
C VAL A 17 14.93 6.38 -6.48
N PHE A 18 14.53 7.20 -7.46
CA PHE A 18 13.50 6.90 -8.49
C PHE A 18 14.09 6.18 -9.70
N HIS A 19 13.45 5.11 -10.22
CA HIS A 19 13.19 4.91 -11.67
C HIS A 19 12.39 3.63 -12.01
N ALA A 20 12.49 2.56 -11.20
CA ALA A 20 11.78 1.27 -11.42
C ALA A 20 10.24 1.34 -11.35
N ARG A 21 9.67 2.48 -10.92
CA ARG A 21 8.25 2.65 -10.55
C ARG A 21 7.21 2.56 -11.69
N ARG A 22 7.61 2.35 -12.95
CA ARG A 22 6.67 2.41 -14.10
C ARG A 22 5.92 1.10 -14.41
N ALA A 23 6.52 -0.07 -14.23
CA ALA A 23 5.90 -1.35 -14.61
C ALA A 23 4.80 -1.77 -13.61
N ALA A 24 5.16 -1.89 -12.33
CA ALA A 24 4.26 -2.25 -11.23
C ALA A 24 3.00 -1.38 -11.12
N ARG A 25 3.11 -0.10 -11.50
CA ARG A 25 2.02 0.86 -11.45
C ARG A 25 0.89 0.54 -12.44
N ARG A 26 1.17 -0.18 -13.53
CA ARG A 26 0.13 -0.54 -14.51
C ARG A 26 -0.79 -1.63 -13.97
N ASP A 27 -0.28 -2.78 -13.55
CA ASP A 27 -1.12 -3.92 -13.15
C ASP A 27 -1.87 -3.70 -11.82
N GLY A 28 -1.28 -2.92 -10.90
CA GLY A 28 -1.94 -2.55 -9.64
C GLY A 28 -3.16 -1.66 -9.85
N LEU A 29 -3.05 -0.66 -10.73
CA LEU A 29 -4.13 0.30 -11.01
C LEU A 29 -5.10 -0.16 -12.12
N ALA A 30 -4.65 -0.99 -13.08
CA ALA A 30 -5.51 -1.49 -14.15
C ALA A 30 -6.69 -2.32 -13.63
N ALA A 31 -6.53 -2.99 -12.48
CA ALA A 31 -7.61 -3.72 -11.81
C ALA A 31 -8.81 -2.83 -11.41
N LEU A 32 -8.60 -1.51 -11.29
CA LEU A 32 -9.63 -0.53 -10.90
C LEU A 32 -10.26 0.15 -12.13
N ALA A 33 -9.82 -0.16 -13.34
CA ALA A 33 -10.37 0.42 -14.56
C ALA A 33 -11.83 -0.04 -14.73
N GLY A 34 -12.78 0.91 -14.73
CA GLY A 34 -14.22 0.62 -14.77
C GLY A 34 -14.82 0.18 -13.42
N ALA A 35 -14.05 0.17 -12.33
CA ALA A 35 -14.56 -0.04 -10.98
C ALA A 35 -15.18 1.25 -10.40
N THR A 36 -16.19 1.12 -9.54
CA THR A 36 -16.87 2.26 -8.89
C THR A 36 -16.11 2.67 -7.62
N PRO A 37 -15.56 3.89 -7.51
CA PRO A 37 -14.80 4.31 -6.33
C PRO A 37 -15.61 4.24 -5.02
N VAL A 38 -14.96 3.85 -3.93
CA VAL A 38 -15.53 3.78 -2.57
C VAL A 38 -14.74 4.70 -1.64
N ALA A 39 -15.42 5.30 -0.67
CA ALA A 39 -14.79 6.14 0.35
C ALA A 39 -13.84 5.34 1.25
N VAL A 40 -12.65 5.91 1.49
CA VAL A 40 -11.63 5.37 2.40
C VAL A 40 -11.31 6.41 3.46
N GLU A 41 -11.33 5.98 4.72
CA GLU A 41 -10.91 6.73 5.90
C GLU A 41 -9.54 6.17 6.34
N LEU A 42 -8.49 6.97 6.19
CA LEU A 42 -7.11 6.53 6.43
C LEU A 42 -6.51 7.26 7.63
N GLU A 43 -6.24 6.51 8.70
CA GLU A 43 -5.34 6.94 9.76
C GLU A 43 -3.92 6.50 9.41
N THR A 44 -3.03 7.48 9.19
CA THR A 44 -1.62 7.23 8.88
C THR A 44 -0.73 8.03 9.79
N ALA A 45 0.41 7.44 10.16
CA ALA A 45 1.54 8.20 10.69
C ALA A 45 1.99 9.24 9.64
N THR A 46 2.43 10.40 10.11
CA THR A 46 3.09 11.41 9.29
C THR A 46 4.61 11.23 9.44
N GLU A 47 5.30 10.99 8.32
CA GLU A 47 6.76 10.94 8.27
C GLU A 47 7.30 12.26 7.69
N THR A 48 8.50 12.67 8.13
CA THR A 48 9.22 13.83 7.57
C THR A 48 10.23 13.33 6.54
N ALA A 49 10.20 13.87 5.34
CA ALA A 49 11.16 13.54 4.29
C ALA A 49 12.54 14.10 4.64
N PRO A 50 13.62 13.32 4.44
CA PRO A 50 14.98 13.79 4.64
C PRO A 50 15.36 14.87 3.61
N LEU A 51 16.21 15.82 4.02
CA LEU A 51 16.68 16.89 3.14
C LEU A 51 17.81 16.38 2.24
N VAL A 52 17.44 15.76 1.11
CA VAL A 52 18.40 15.11 0.19
C VAL A 52 19.27 16.06 -0.64
N LEU A 53 18.96 17.36 -0.66
CA LEU A 53 19.74 18.40 -1.36
C LEU A 53 19.81 19.70 -0.53
N PRO A 54 20.73 19.81 0.44
CA PRO A 54 20.79 20.94 1.37
C PRO A 54 21.13 22.29 0.70
N ASP A 55 21.80 22.26 -0.46
CA ASP A 55 22.23 23.47 -1.18
C ASP A 55 21.11 24.15 -1.99
N LEU A 56 19.93 23.53 -2.11
CA LEU A 56 18.76 24.13 -2.76
C LEU A 56 18.19 25.27 -1.92
N LYS A 57 18.71 26.49 -2.15
CA LYS A 57 18.31 27.74 -1.47
C LYS A 57 16.80 28.03 -1.48
N SER A 58 16.04 27.43 -2.40
CA SER A 58 14.60 27.60 -2.55
C SER A 58 13.77 26.34 -2.24
N ALA A 59 14.39 25.25 -1.78
CA ALA A 59 13.66 24.07 -1.35
C ALA A 59 13.07 24.27 0.06
N THR A 60 11.85 23.79 0.28
CA THR A 60 11.26 23.75 1.62
C THR A 60 12.11 22.84 2.50
N ARG A 61 12.67 23.38 3.59
CA ARG A 61 13.63 22.65 4.45
C ARG A 61 13.02 21.48 5.22
N THR A 62 11.68 21.41 5.27
CA THR A 62 10.92 20.32 5.87
C THR A 62 9.74 19.99 4.96
N ALA A 63 9.55 18.71 4.63
CA ALA A 63 8.36 18.23 3.96
C ALA A 63 7.82 17.03 4.74
N SER A 64 6.53 17.05 5.08
CA SER A 64 5.86 15.96 5.80
C SER A 64 4.84 15.28 4.89
N PHE A 65 4.70 13.96 5.02
CA PHE A 65 3.79 13.16 4.20
C PHE A 65 3.14 12.03 5.01
N GLY A 66 1.93 11.62 4.63
CA GLY A 66 1.32 10.41 5.17
C GLY A 66 2.13 9.18 4.74
N ALA A 67 2.62 8.41 5.70
CA ALA A 67 3.42 7.22 5.46
C ALA A 67 2.67 6.16 4.63
N THR A 68 1.34 6.11 4.75
CA THR A 68 0.44 5.29 3.95
C THR A 68 -0.40 6.17 3.00
N ASP A 69 -0.84 5.58 1.89
CA ASP A 69 -1.84 6.10 0.97
C ASP A 69 -2.79 4.94 0.59
N ALA A 70 -4.07 5.20 0.35
CA ALA A 70 -5.05 4.15 0.09
C ALA A 70 -6.22 4.62 -0.79
N LEU A 71 -6.70 3.72 -1.64
CA LEU A 71 -7.88 3.93 -2.48
C LEU A 71 -8.66 2.61 -2.60
N ALA A 72 -9.98 2.69 -2.70
CA ALA A 72 -10.85 1.53 -2.86
C ALA A 72 -11.88 1.72 -3.97
N ALA A 73 -12.32 0.61 -4.58
CA ALA A 73 -13.39 0.60 -5.58
C ALA A 73 -14.12 -0.76 -5.60
N LEU A 74 -15.40 -0.77 -5.96
CA LEU A 74 -16.17 -1.97 -6.25
C LEU A 74 -15.94 -2.40 -7.70
N ALA A 75 -15.49 -3.64 -7.89
CA ALA A 75 -15.43 -4.28 -9.20
C ALA A 75 -16.83 -4.63 -9.73
N THR A 76 -16.94 -4.95 -11.02
CA THR A 76 -18.21 -5.27 -11.68
C THR A 76 -18.88 -6.55 -11.17
N ASP A 77 -18.13 -7.45 -10.53
CA ASP A 77 -18.63 -8.64 -9.85
C ASP A 77 -19.01 -8.41 -8.38
N GLY A 78 -19.00 -7.15 -7.92
CA GLY A 78 -19.29 -6.75 -6.54
C GLY A 78 -18.10 -6.83 -5.58
N SER A 79 -17.02 -7.53 -5.95
CA SER A 79 -15.80 -7.63 -5.12
C SER A 79 -15.20 -6.26 -4.79
N LEU A 80 -14.82 -6.03 -3.53
CA LEU A 80 -14.09 -4.83 -3.13
C LEU A 80 -12.62 -4.95 -3.52
N LEU A 81 -12.12 -3.95 -4.23
CA LEU A 81 -10.71 -3.74 -4.52
C LEU A 81 -10.17 -2.64 -3.61
N LEU A 82 -9.03 -2.90 -2.97
CA LEU A 82 -8.26 -1.94 -2.20
C LEU A 82 -6.83 -1.92 -2.76
N SER A 83 -6.31 -0.73 -3.05
CA SER A 83 -4.88 -0.51 -3.32
C SER A 83 -4.33 0.40 -2.22
N LEU A 84 -3.25 -0.03 -1.58
CA LEU A 84 -2.58 0.66 -0.49
C LEU A 84 -1.09 0.78 -0.81
N VAL A 85 -0.50 1.94 -0.52
CA VAL A 85 0.93 2.19 -0.67
C VAL A 85 1.51 2.52 0.70
N TYR A 86 2.43 1.70 1.21
CA TYR A 86 3.27 2.10 2.33
C TYR A 86 4.57 2.69 1.79
N ARG A 87 4.71 4.01 1.93
CA ARG A 87 5.87 4.82 1.54
C ARG A 87 6.92 4.91 2.64
N GLY A 88 6.55 4.56 3.87
CA GLY A 88 7.39 4.79 5.03
C GLY A 88 8.61 3.88 5.10
N SER A 89 9.58 4.33 5.89
CA SER A 89 10.92 3.75 5.96
C SER A 89 11.25 3.03 7.27
N TRP A 90 10.47 3.26 8.33
CA TRP A 90 10.81 2.87 9.71
C TRP A 90 10.53 1.38 10.05
N GLY A 91 10.55 0.50 9.06
CA GLY A 91 10.26 -0.92 9.23
C GLY A 91 8.76 -1.29 9.18
N PRO A 92 8.42 -2.56 9.47
CA PRO A 92 7.11 -3.14 9.20
C PRO A 92 5.93 -2.48 9.92
N ILE A 93 4.77 -2.61 9.29
CA ILE A 93 3.52 -1.90 9.57
C ILE A 93 2.44 -2.94 9.80
N ARG A 94 1.81 -3.00 10.97
CA ARG A 94 0.52 -3.69 11.09
C ARG A 94 -0.56 -2.76 10.55
N VAL A 95 -1.23 -3.19 9.50
CA VAL A 95 -2.39 -2.53 8.89
C VAL A 95 -3.62 -3.29 9.34
N ALA A 96 -4.51 -2.64 10.09
CA ALA A 96 -5.89 -3.09 10.24
C ALA A 96 -6.75 -2.47 9.11
N ILE A 97 -7.71 -3.22 8.58
CA ILE A 97 -8.62 -2.80 7.51
C ILE A 97 -10.04 -3.17 7.95
N GLU A 98 -10.93 -2.19 8.13
CA GLU A 98 -12.31 -2.41 8.63
C GLU A 98 -13.38 -2.21 7.54
N LEU A 99 -14.19 -3.24 7.30
CA LEU A 99 -15.10 -3.35 6.16
C LEU A 99 -16.54 -2.93 6.51
N ASN A 100 -16.73 -1.68 6.93
CA ASN A 100 -18.01 -1.21 7.46
C ASN A 100 -19.14 -1.22 6.43
N GLY A 101 -20.07 -2.16 6.60
CA GLY A 101 -21.25 -2.34 5.75
C GLY A 101 -21.02 -3.16 4.47
N PHE A 102 -19.92 -3.92 4.38
CA PHE A 102 -19.64 -4.81 3.26
C PHE A 102 -19.74 -6.28 3.68
N GLN A 103 -20.58 -7.06 2.98
CA GLN A 103 -20.76 -8.48 3.25
C GLN A 103 -19.72 -9.31 2.49
N VAL A 104 -18.95 -10.12 3.21
CA VAL A 104 -17.77 -10.82 2.70
C VAL A 104 -18.08 -12.30 2.47
N ALA A 105 -17.88 -12.79 1.25
CA ALA A 105 -18.15 -14.19 0.90
C ALA A 105 -17.05 -15.18 1.29
N GLY A 106 -15.84 -14.71 1.60
CA GLY A 106 -14.67 -15.57 1.78
C GLY A 106 -13.39 -14.82 2.11
N PRO A 107 -12.23 -15.49 2.09
CA PRO A 107 -10.96 -14.84 2.36
C PRO A 107 -10.60 -13.83 1.27
N ALA A 108 -9.71 -12.90 1.60
CA ALA A 108 -9.24 -11.87 0.70
C ALA A 108 -7.93 -12.27 0.01
N ASP A 109 -7.85 -12.03 -1.29
CA ASP A 109 -6.62 -12.22 -2.08
C ASP A 109 -5.74 -10.98 -1.99
N VAL A 110 -4.49 -11.18 -1.61
CA VAL A 110 -3.52 -10.13 -1.32
C VAL A 110 -2.31 -10.29 -2.26
N ARG A 111 -2.10 -9.30 -3.13
CA ARG A 111 -0.88 -9.15 -3.93
C ARG A 111 -0.02 -8.04 -3.34
N MET A 112 1.20 -8.36 -2.95
CA MET A 112 2.19 -7.40 -2.44
C MET A 112 3.34 -7.28 -3.42
N LEU A 113 3.80 -6.05 -3.65
CA LEU A 113 5.09 -5.78 -4.28
C LEU A 113 5.91 -4.93 -3.32
N THR A 114 7.02 -5.47 -2.85
CA THR A 114 7.90 -4.84 -1.86
C THR A 114 9.34 -4.81 -2.38
N GLY A 115 10.16 -3.94 -1.81
CA GLY A 115 11.60 -3.90 -2.02
C GLY A 115 12.29 -3.57 -0.71
N GLU A 116 13.47 -4.16 -0.48
CA GLU A 116 14.27 -3.95 0.74
C GLU A 116 14.63 -2.47 0.96
N VAL A 117 14.80 -1.72 -0.14
CA VAL A 117 15.11 -0.28 -0.18
C VAL A 117 14.30 0.40 -1.30
N PRO A 118 13.99 1.71 -1.22
CA PRO A 118 13.10 2.38 -2.17
C PRO A 118 13.67 2.52 -3.59
N TRP A 119 14.97 2.28 -3.75
CA TRP A 119 15.71 2.24 -5.03
C TRP A 119 16.05 0.82 -5.51
N ALA A 120 15.52 -0.22 -4.84
CA ALA A 120 15.73 -1.59 -5.27
C ALA A 120 15.23 -1.78 -6.72
N ALA A 121 15.93 -2.64 -7.47
CA ALA A 121 15.67 -2.89 -8.87
C ALA A 121 16.09 -4.31 -9.24
N ASN A 122 15.49 -4.85 -10.29
CA ASN A 122 15.92 -6.11 -10.90
C ASN A 122 17.12 -5.84 -11.80
N THR A 123 18.21 -6.59 -11.62
CA THR A 123 19.41 -6.53 -12.46
C THR A 123 19.53 -7.80 -13.30
N LEU A 124 20.55 -7.91 -14.17
CA LEU A 124 20.78 -9.14 -14.93
C LEU A 124 21.21 -10.30 -14.02
N GLU A 125 21.91 -9.98 -12.93
CA GLU A 125 22.41 -10.92 -11.92
C GLU A 125 21.32 -11.29 -10.90
N ARG A 126 20.38 -10.37 -10.63
CA ARG A 126 19.24 -10.56 -9.73
C ARG A 126 17.93 -10.12 -10.40
N PRO A 127 17.42 -10.86 -11.41
CA PRO A 127 16.22 -10.47 -12.17
C PRO A 127 14.92 -10.58 -11.37
N GLU A 128 14.93 -11.24 -10.21
CA GLU A 128 13.77 -11.46 -9.34
C GLU A 128 13.89 -10.77 -7.96
N ALA A 129 14.76 -9.77 -7.82
CA ALA A 129 14.94 -9.03 -6.55
C ALA A 129 13.65 -8.34 -6.07
N ILE A 130 12.84 -7.88 -7.01
CA ILE A 130 11.49 -7.35 -6.82
C ILE A 130 10.55 -8.15 -7.73
N LYS A 131 9.64 -8.91 -7.10
CA LYS A 131 8.53 -9.61 -7.78
C LYS A 131 7.28 -9.58 -6.91
N PRO A 132 6.07 -9.65 -7.51
CA PRO A 132 4.84 -9.75 -6.74
C PRO A 132 4.82 -11.03 -5.89
N LEU A 133 4.35 -10.91 -4.66
CA LEU A 133 4.03 -12.02 -3.77
C LEU A 133 2.50 -12.06 -3.57
N ASP A 134 1.89 -13.17 -3.99
CA ASP A 134 0.47 -13.44 -3.76
C ASP A 134 0.30 -14.27 -2.48
N LYS A 135 -0.69 -13.91 -1.66
CA LYS A 135 -1.14 -14.66 -0.48
C LYS A 135 -2.65 -14.48 -0.29
N THR A 136 -3.28 -15.39 0.44
CA THR A 136 -4.70 -15.27 0.82
C THR A 136 -4.78 -15.04 2.33
N VAL A 137 -5.67 -14.15 2.78
CA VAL A 137 -5.81 -13.76 4.19
C VAL A 137 -7.27 -13.83 4.61
N GLY A 138 -7.53 -14.46 5.77
CA GLY A 138 -8.88 -14.58 6.32
C GLY A 138 -9.43 -13.23 6.79
N VAL A 139 -10.70 -12.99 6.52
CA VAL A 139 -11.46 -11.88 7.10
C VAL A 139 -12.16 -12.37 8.36
N ARG A 140 -12.08 -11.63 9.47
CA ARG A 140 -12.72 -11.98 10.75
C ARG A 140 -13.42 -10.75 11.31
N ASP A 141 -14.68 -10.89 11.70
CA ASP A 141 -15.49 -9.81 12.29
C ASP A 141 -15.49 -8.50 11.46
N GLY A 142 -15.49 -8.65 10.13
CA GLY A 142 -15.40 -7.52 9.18
C GLY A 142 -14.01 -6.87 9.08
N LYS A 143 -12.97 -7.48 9.66
CA LYS A 143 -11.60 -6.94 9.70
C LYS A 143 -10.60 -7.83 8.98
N ILE A 144 -9.59 -7.20 8.39
CA ILE A 144 -8.39 -7.85 7.84
C ILE A 144 -7.18 -7.21 8.51
N GLU A 145 -6.22 -8.04 8.95
CA GLU A 145 -4.96 -7.57 9.51
C GLU A 145 -3.79 -8.06 8.68
N LEU A 146 -2.87 -7.16 8.34
CA LEU A 146 -1.74 -7.42 7.45
C LEU A 146 -0.47 -6.75 7.98
N ASP A 147 0.60 -7.53 8.12
CA ASP A 147 1.95 -6.95 8.19
C ASP A 147 2.39 -6.53 6.78
N VAL A 148 2.77 -5.27 6.65
CA VAL A 148 3.22 -4.62 5.42
C VAL A 148 4.65 -4.11 5.64
N LEU A 149 5.57 -4.57 4.80
CA LEU A 149 6.98 -4.15 4.84
C LEU A 149 7.13 -2.73 4.25
N PRO A 150 8.22 -2.01 4.57
CA PRO A 150 8.62 -0.78 3.87
C PRO A 150 8.49 -0.85 2.35
N PHE A 151 8.24 0.30 1.74
CA PHE A 151 8.24 0.48 0.28
C PHE A 151 7.31 -0.47 -0.48
N THR A 152 6.18 -0.83 0.12
CA THR A 152 5.24 -1.84 -0.41
C THR A 152 4.05 -1.19 -1.12
N LEU A 153 3.77 -1.69 -2.34
CA LEU A 153 2.46 -1.58 -2.99
C LEU A 153 1.65 -2.84 -2.67
N LEU A 154 0.52 -2.67 -2.00
CA LEU A 154 -0.43 -3.71 -1.61
C LEU A 154 -1.69 -3.59 -2.46
N ARG A 155 -2.17 -4.69 -3.03
CA ARG A 155 -3.52 -4.81 -3.60
C ARG A 155 -4.27 -5.92 -2.87
N VAL A 156 -5.45 -5.62 -2.36
CA VAL A 156 -6.36 -6.58 -1.74
C VAL A 156 -7.64 -6.68 -2.58
N ARG A 157 -8.10 -7.89 -2.84
CA ARG A 157 -9.41 -8.18 -3.44
C ARG A 157 -10.23 -8.99 -2.44
N ILE A 158 -11.43 -8.52 -2.12
CA ILE A 158 -12.29 -9.11 -1.10
C ILE A 158 -13.61 -9.48 -1.79
N PRO A 159 -13.97 -10.78 -1.84
CA PRO A 159 -15.18 -11.22 -2.54
C PRO A 159 -16.44 -10.79 -1.77
N ALA A 160 -17.42 -10.26 -2.49
CA ALA A 160 -18.72 -9.90 -1.92
C ALA A 160 -19.62 -11.12 -1.78
N GLN A 161 -20.42 -11.17 -0.71
CA GLN A 161 -21.57 -12.07 -0.62
C GLN A 161 -22.70 -11.55 -1.50
N GLN A 162 -23.13 -12.38 -2.45
CA GLN A 162 -24.29 -12.13 -3.33
C GLN A 162 -25.61 -12.42 -2.60
#